data_AF-A0A8T4EFR1-F1
#
_entry.id   AF-A0A8T4EFR1-F1
#
_cell.length_a   1.000
_cell.length_b   1.000
_cell.length_c   1.000
_cell.angle_alpha   90.00
_cell.angle_beta   90.00
_cell.angle_gamma   90.00
#
_symmetry.space_group_name_H-M   'P 1'
#
loop_
_entity.id
_entity.type
_entity.pdbx_description
1 polymer ?
#
loop_
_entity_poly.entity_id
_entity_poly.type
_entity_poly.pdbx_seq_one_letter_code
_entity_poly.pdbx_strand_id
1 'polypeptide(L)'
;MKYMIYDTRGLDEPDAVYTTAVQIADEIMEGVERLHHSSTLEAATLFITNSGAQLVLLTRSDDNEPIDRMFDSTLKRVTYESESGNLHTYVIPILEAEK
;
A
#
# COMPACT_ATOMS: atom_id res chain seq x y z
N MET A 1 5.90 -3.63 10.14
CA MET A 1 6.96 -3.54 9.09
C MET A 1 6.82 -2.19 8.41
N LYS A 2 7.81 -1.29 8.49
CA LYS A 2 7.74 0.01 7.80
C LYS A 2 8.10 -0.19 6.31
N TYR A 3 7.20 0.24 5.44
CA TYR A 3 7.20 0.11 3.99
C TYR A 3 8.45 0.71 3.32
N MET A 4 8.71 0.31 2.08
CA MET A 4 9.73 0.94 1.23
C MET A 4 9.19 2.23 0.61
N ILE A 5 10.04 3.23 0.39
CA ILE A 5 9.67 4.46 -0.31
C ILE A 5 10.39 4.49 -1.66
N TYR A 6 9.62 4.74 -2.72
CA TYR A 6 10.13 4.93 -4.07
C TYR A 6 9.66 6.29 -4.59
N ASP A 7 10.53 7.29 -4.46
CA ASP A 7 10.30 8.65 -4.98
C ASP A 7 10.99 8.81 -6.34
N THR A 8 10.18 9.09 -7.36
CA THR A 8 10.64 9.24 -8.76
C THR A 8 10.74 10.69 -9.22
N ARG A 9 10.46 11.65 -8.33
CA ARG A 9 10.39 13.07 -8.69
C ARG A 9 11.77 13.71 -8.84
N GLY A 10 12.82 13.04 -8.37
CA GLY A 10 14.21 13.49 -8.52
C GLY A 10 14.54 14.73 -7.71
N LEU A 11 13.90 14.90 -6.55
CA LEU A 11 14.18 15.99 -5.61
C LEU A 11 15.34 15.59 -4.68
N ASP A 12 16.25 16.54 -4.44
CA ASP A 12 17.41 16.32 -3.54
C ASP A 12 17.01 16.35 -2.05
N GLU A 13 15.90 17.02 -1.72
CA GLU A 13 15.39 17.15 -0.35
C GLU A 13 13.89 16.82 -0.26
N PRO A 14 13.41 16.26 0.88
CA PRO A 14 12.00 16.04 1.13
C PRO A 14 11.18 17.34 1.08
N ASP A 15 10.15 17.35 0.24
CA ASP A 15 9.20 18.45 0.14
C ASP A 15 7.92 18.17 0.95
N ALA A 16 6.95 19.09 0.86
CA ALA A 16 5.67 18.95 1.54
C ALA A 16 4.91 17.68 1.08
N VAL A 17 4.93 17.38 -0.22
CA VAL A 17 4.29 16.19 -0.78
C VAL A 17 4.92 14.92 -0.21
N TYR A 18 6.26 14.83 -0.14
CA TYR A 18 6.95 13.71 0.49
C TYR A 18 6.49 13.54 1.94
N THR A 19 6.56 14.62 2.71
CA THR A 19 6.29 14.60 4.15
C THR A 19 4.85 14.17 4.43
N THR A 20 3.89 14.72 3.69
CA THR A 20 2.48 14.36 3.80
C THR A 20 2.22 12.92 3.35
N ALA A 21 2.82 12.49 2.25
CA ALA A 21 2.65 11.12 1.77
C ALA A 21 3.17 10.08 2.78
N VAL A 22 4.32 10.35 3.40
CA VAL A 22 4.90 9.50 4.45
C VAL A 22 4.04 9.50 5.71
N GLN A 23 3.53 10.65 6.15
CA GLN A 23 2.64 10.73 7.32
C GLN A 23 1.38 9.89 7.13
N ILE A 24 0.69 10.03 5.99
CA ILE A 24 -0.53 9.28 5.72
C ILE A 24 -0.22 7.78 5.56
N ALA A 25 0.89 7.42 4.89
CA ALA A 25 1.32 6.03 4.78
C ALA A 25 1.61 5.40 6.15
N ASP A 26 2.24 6.14 7.07
CA ASP A 26 2.46 5.71 8.45
C ASP A 26 1.12 5.44 9.16
N GLU A 27 0.14 6.34 9.06
CA GLU A 27 -1.19 6.16 9.66
C GLU A 27 -1.93 4.94 9.11
N ILE A 28 -1.90 4.75 7.78
CA ILE A 28 -2.51 3.58 7.13
C ILE A 28 -1.86 2.29 7.65
N MET A 29 -0.54 2.26 7.74
CA MET A 29 0.20 1.07 8.16
C MET A 29 -0.02 0.74 9.64
N GLU A 30 -0.12 1.75 10.50
CA GLU A 30 -0.56 1.56 11.89
C GLU A 30 -1.99 1.00 11.97
N GLY A 31 -2.87 1.40 11.05
CA GLY A 31 -4.20 0.81 10.88
C GLY A 31 -4.11 -0.67 10.51
N VAL A 32 -3.33 -1.00 9.47
CA VAL A 32 -3.16 -2.36 8.95
C VAL A 32 -2.56 -3.31 10.00
N GLU A 33 -1.60 -2.85 10.80
CA GLU A 33 -1.00 -3.64 11.88
C GLU A 33 -1.98 -3.97 13.01
N ARG A 34 -3.04 -3.16 13.18
CA ARG A 34 -4.09 -3.38 14.21
C ARG A 34 -5.22 -4.29 13.73
N LEU A 35 -5.29 -4.59 12.44
CA LEU A 35 -6.29 -5.50 11.91
C LEU A 35 -5.94 -6.93 12.33
N HIS A 36 -6.93 -7.66 12.86
CA HIS A 36 -6.83 -9.09 13.08
C HIS A 36 -7.31 -9.81 11.81
N HIS A 37 -6.39 -10.22 10.96
CA HIS A 37 -6.68 -10.83 9.66
C HIS A 37 -6.02 -12.21 9.50
N SER A 38 -6.62 -13.05 8.65
CA SER A 38 -6.01 -14.30 8.14
C SER A 38 -4.88 -14.01 7.16
N SER A 39 -4.83 -12.79 6.60
CA SER A 39 -3.84 -12.39 5.62
C SER A 39 -2.57 -11.86 6.27
N THR A 40 -1.41 -12.28 5.75
CA THR A 40 -0.10 -11.74 6.14
C THR A 40 0.30 -10.63 5.17
N LEU A 41 0.77 -9.49 5.67
CA LEU A 41 1.37 -8.43 4.85
C LEU A 41 2.79 -8.86 4.43
N GLU A 42 3.01 -9.07 3.14
CA GLU A 42 4.29 -9.52 2.56
C GLU A 42 5.20 -8.34 2.23
N ALA A 43 4.63 -7.29 1.65
CA ALA A 43 5.37 -6.10 1.25
C ALA A 43 4.46 -4.88 1.25
N ALA A 44 5.07 -3.71 1.50
CA ALA A 44 4.41 -2.42 1.35
C ALA A 44 5.40 -1.45 0.70
N THR A 45 4.94 -0.69 -0.30
CA THR A 45 5.76 0.30 -1.02
C THR A 45 4.96 1.58 -1.24
N LEU A 46 5.46 2.70 -0.74
CA LEU A 46 4.97 4.04 -1.02
C LEU A 46 5.64 4.56 -2.29
N PHE A 47 4.85 4.72 -3.36
CA PHE A 47 5.29 5.35 -4.59
C PHE A 47 4.96 6.83 -4.56
N ILE A 48 5.96 7.68 -4.75
CA ILE A 48 5.79 9.13 -4.87
C ILE A 48 6.25 9.54 -6.27
N THR A 49 5.35 10.18 -7.00
CA THR A 49 5.50 10.51 -8.42
C THR A 49 5.07 11.95 -8.66
N ASN A 50 5.40 12.48 -9.83
CA ASN A 50 4.92 13.82 -10.22
C ASN A 50 3.38 13.90 -10.32
N SER A 51 2.69 12.76 -10.46
CA SER A 51 1.23 12.67 -10.51
C SER A 51 0.55 12.50 -9.15
N GLY A 52 1.33 12.36 -8.07
CA GLY A 52 0.81 12.09 -6.72
C GLY A 52 1.50 10.93 -6.03
N ALA A 53 0.87 10.41 -4.98
CA ALA A 53 1.41 9.36 -4.14
C ALA A 53 0.40 8.21 -3.94
N GLN A 54 0.89 6.98 -3.90
CA GLN A 54 0.10 5.78 -3.66
C GLN A 54 0.86 4.77 -2.82
N LEU A 55 0.18 4.12 -1.89
CA LEU A 55 0.71 3.00 -1.12
C LEU A 55 0.23 1.69 -1.74
N VAL A 56 1.18 0.86 -2.11
CA VAL A 56 0.93 -0.47 -2.65
C VAL A 56 1.19 -1.50 -1.57
N LEU A 57 0.18 -2.30 -1.24
CA LEU A 57 0.29 -3.40 -0.30
C LEU A 57 0.22 -4.73 -1.07
N LEU A 58 1.13 -5.64 -0.74
CA LEU A 58 1.08 -7.02 -1.16
C LEU A 58 0.79 -7.87 0.08
N THR A 59 -0.33 -8.58 0.07
CA THR A 59 -0.72 -9.47 1.15
C THR A 59 -0.86 -10.89 0.63
N ARG A 60 -0.68 -11.86 1.52
CA ARG A 60 -0.86 -13.28 1.28
C ARG A 60 -2.01 -13.77 2.16
N SER A 61 -2.95 -14.52 1.60
CA SER A 61 -4.06 -15.14 2.34
C SER A 61 -4.29 -16.57 1.86
N ASP A 62 -4.73 -17.46 2.74
CA ASP A 62 -5.13 -18.82 2.36
C ASP A 62 -6.53 -18.85 1.71
N ASP A 63 -7.30 -17.78 1.87
CA ASP A 63 -8.61 -17.57 1.28
C ASP A 63 -8.56 -16.53 0.14
N ASN A 64 -9.68 -16.34 -0.55
CA ASN A 64 -9.84 -15.29 -1.57
C ASN A 64 -10.39 -13.99 -0.96
N GLU A 65 -10.35 -13.83 0.37
CA GLU A 65 -10.96 -12.70 1.03
C GLU A 65 -9.95 -11.53 1.13
N PRO A 66 -10.43 -10.29 1.01
CA PRO A 66 -9.64 -9.08 1.24
C PRO A 66 -9.08 -9.03 2.67
N ILE A 67 -7.93 -8.34 2.84
CA ILE A 67 -7.31 -8.14 4.16
C ILE A 67 -8.22 -7.37 5.13
N ASP A 68 -9.05 -6.48 4.59
CA ASP A 68 -10.22 -5.89 5.23
C ASP A 68 -11.18 -5.44 4.12
N ARG A 69 -12.49 -5.51 4.36
CA ARG A 69 -13.51 -5.08 3.40
C ARG A 69 -13.39 -3.61 3.02
N MET A 70 -12.83 -2.77 3.91
CA MET A 70 -12.55 -1.37 3.60
C MET A 70 -11.54 -1.21 2.46
N PHE A 71 -10.70 -2.23 2.20
CA PHE A 71 -9.73 -2.23 1.10
C PHE A 71 -10.27 -2.79 -0.22
N ASP A 72 -11.52 -3.27 -0.30
CA ASP A 72 -12.10 -3.83 -1.53
C ASP A 72 -11.98 -2.88 -2.72
N SER A 73 -12.24 -1.59 -2.50
CA SER A 73 -12.16 -0.55 -3.53
C SER A 73 -10.73 -0.29 -4.01
N THR A 74 -9.73 -0.67 -3.21
CA THR A 74 -8.30 -0.52 -3.49
C THR A 74 -7.65 -1.79 -4.02
N LEU A 75 -8.34 -2.93 -3.94
CA LEU A 75 -7.86 -4.20 -4.47
C LEU A 75 -7.78 -4.12 -6.00
N LYS A 76 -6.58 -4.31 -6.55
CA LYS A 76 -6.33 -4.27 -7.99
C LYS A 76 -6.13 -5.63 -8.62
N ARG A 77 -5.59 -6.60 -7.87
CA ARG A 77 -5.26 -7.91 -8.40
C ARG A 77 -5.26 -8.97 -7.30
N VAL A 78 -5.76 -10.15 -7.64
CA VAL A 78 -5.60 -11.39 -6.86
C VAL A 78 -4.91 -12.41 -7.76
N THR A 79 -3.86 -13.06 -7.25
CA THR A 79 -3.12 -14.10 -7.97
C THR A 79 -3.03 -15.32 -7.07
N TYR A 80 -3.49 -16.47 -7.54
CA TYR A 80 -3.33 -17.72 -6.81
C TYR A 80 -1.95 -18.32 -7.09
N GLU A 81 -1.19 -18.58 -6.03
CA GLU A 81 0.08 -19.29 -6.06
C GLU A 81 -0.08 -20.60 -5.27
N SER A 82 0.12 -21.74 -5.95
CA SER A 82 -0.16 -23.07 -5.38
C SER A 82 0.64 -23.42 -4.13
N GLU A 83 1.76 -22.75 -3.86
CA GLU A 83 2.63 -23.00 -2.71
C GLU A 83 2.34 -22.07 -1.52
N SER A 84 1.71 -20.93 -1.77
CA SER A 84 1.69 -19.77 -0.87
C SER A 84 0.27 -19.22 -0.65
N GLY A 85 -0.74 -19.71 -1.37
CA GLY A 85 -2.10 -19.21 -1.29
C GLY A 85 -2.35 -18.06 -2.27
N ASN A 86 -3.27 -17.17 -1.94
CA ASN A 86 -3.62 -16.02 -2.76
C ASN A 86 -2.77 -14.80 -2.40
N LEU A 87 -2.19 -14.19 -3.42
CA LEU A 87 -1.53 -12.89 -3.33
C LEU A 87 -2.47 -11.78 -3.79
N HIS A 88 -2.72 -10.84 -2.90
CA HIS A 88 -3.59 -9.69 -3.13
C HIS A 88 -2.75 -8.43 -3.25
N THR A 89 -2.95 -7.66 -4.31
CA THR A 89 -2.29 -6.36 -4.51
C THR A 89 -3.32 -5.25 -4.34
N TYR A 90 -3.12 -4.43 -3.31
CA TYR A 90 -3.93 -3.23 -3.05
C TYR A 90 -3.15 -2.00 -3.47
N VAL A 91 -3.83 -1.04 -4.10
CA VAL A 91 -3.27 0.26 -4.47
C VAL A 91 -4.14 1.33 -3.85
N ILE A 92 -3.62 1.95 -2.78
CA ILE A 92 -4.29 2.95 -1.97
C ILE A 92 -3.78 4.33 -2.41
N PRO A 93 -4.60 5.15 -3.09
CA PRO A 93 -4.23 6.53 -3.41
C PRO A 93 -4.06 7.33 -2.11
N ILE A 94 -2.96 8.08 -1.99
CA ILE A 94 -2.69 8.95 -0.84
C ILE A 94 -2.87 10.42 -1.21
N LEU A 95 -2.25 10.83 -2.32
CA LEU A 95 -2.35 12.18 -2.85
C LEU A 95 -2.58 12.09 -4.35
N GLU A 96 -3.55 12.84 -4.87
CA GLU A 96 -3.68 13.11 -6.30
C GLU A 96 -3.08 14.48 -6.59
N ALA A 97 -2.30 14.60 -7.67
CA ALA A 97 -1.96 15.92 -8.19
C ALA A 97 -3.24 16.61 -8.69
N GLU A 98 -3.45 17.87 -8.30
CA GLU A 98 -4.50 18.69 -8.92
C GLU A 98 -4.24 18.74 -10.44
N LYS A 99 -5.27 18.41 -11.23
CA LYS A 99 -5.21 18.37 -12.69
C LYS A 99 -5.14 19.75 -13.31
#